data_AF-A0A318U2D8-F1
#
_entry.id   AF-A0A318U2D8-F1
#
_cell.length_a   1.000
_cell.length_b   1.000
_cell.length_c   1.000
_cell.angle_alpha   90.00
_cell.angle_beta   90.00
_cell.angle_gamma   90.00
#
_symmetry.space_group_name_H-M   'P 1'
#
loop_
_entity.id
_entity.type
_entity.pdbx_description
1 polymer ?
#
loop_
_entity_poly.entity_id
_entity_poly.type
_entity_poly.pdbx_seq_one_letter_code
_entity_poly.pdbx_strand_id
1 'polypeptide(L)'
;MKNFGMRSLMMAALCVVPGVGMAQDLVKVETVGVWDVLVDPTIGNGCLINAEFEDGSDVRIGFDPEKGNGYLMAMNAAWGDIEDDKTYPISFDVDGQTYNGDAKGVHLDGVPGVDISFDSADFLMDIAQKQTLSLSNESGEVMSIDLTDSHAALEAAAACQQNQ
;
A
#
# COMPACT_ATOMS: atom_id res chain seq x y z
N MET A 1 3.36 -65.28 -36.79
CA MET A 1 3.86 -65.13 -35.40
C MET A 1 4.20 -63.66 -35.16
N LYS A 2 3.69 -63.10 -34.04
CA LYS A 2 4.04 -61.83 -33.35
C LYS A 2 3.54 -60.47 -33.90
N ASN A 3 2.29 -60.18 -33.53
CA ASN A 3 1.75 -59.02 -32.79
C ASN A 3 2.59 -57.75 -32.48
N PHE A 4 1.84 -56.63 -32.57
CA PHE A 4 1.74 -55.44 -31.70
C PHE A 4 2.73 -54.27 -31.84
N GLY A 5 2.17 -53.06 -31.94
CA GLY A 5 2.91 -51.82 -31.79
C GLY A 5 2.10 -50.54 -32.08
N MET A 6 0.92 -50.39 -31.49
CA MET A 6 0.22 -49.10 -31.38
C MET A 6 1.14 -48.11 -30.64
N ARG A 7 1.52 -46.98 -31.25
CA ARG A 7 2.21 -45.88 -30.56
C ARG A 7 1.33 -44.63 -30.61
N SER A 8 0.82 -44.31 -29.43
CA SER A 8 -0.06 -43.19 -29.12
C SER A 8 0.46 -41.83 -29.61
N LEU A 9 -0.48 -41.00 -30.05
CA LEU A 9 -0.39 -39.55 -30.07
C LEU A 9 -0.03 -39.01 -28.67
N MET A 10 0.90 -38.06 -28.60
CA MET A 10 1.01 -37.16 -27.46
C MET A 10 1.26 -35.75 -28.00
N MET A 11 0.19 -34.96 -28.09
CA MET A 11 0.22 -33.54 -28.44
C MET A 11 0.18 -32.79 -27.10
N ALA A 12 1.34 -32.32 -26.64
CA ALA A 12 1.44 -31.53 -25.42
C ALA A 12 0.99 -30.09 -25.74
N ALA A 13 -0.27 -29.77 -25.43
CA ALA A 13 -0.75 -28.40 -25.42
C ALA A 13 -0.18 -27.70 -24.19
N LEU A 14 0.79 -26.82 -24.40
CA LEU A 14 1.37 -25.96 -23.36
C LEU A 14 0.35 -24.82 -23.10
N CYS A 15 -0.53 -25.00 -22.12
CA CYS A 15 -1.41 -23.94 -21.64
C CYS A 15 -0.55 -22.88 -20.94
N VAL A 16 -0.21 -21.80 -21.65
CA VAL A 16 0.29 -20.58 -21.03
C VAL A 16 -0.90 -19.97 -20.29
N VAL A 17 -0.93 -20.10 -18.96
CA VAL A 17 -1.90 -19.40 -18.13
C VAL A 17 -1.32 -17.99 -17.90
N PRO A 18 -1.90 -16.92 -18.48
CA PRO A 18 -1.54 -15.58 -18.05
C PRO A 18 -1.91 -15.47 -16.57
N GLY A 19 -0.92 -15.16 -15.73
CA GLY A 19 -1.16 -14.87 -14.32
C GLY A 19 -2.13 -13.69 -14.23
N VAL A 20 -3.32 -13.95 -13.69
CA VAL A 20 -4.25 -12.88 -13.31
C VAL A 20 -3.64 -12.26 -12.06
N GLY A 21 -2.88 -11.18 -12.22
CA GLY A 21 -2.64 -10.27 -11.11
C GLY A 21 -4.01 -9.68 -10.77
N MET A 22 -4.52 -9.95 -9.57
CA MET A 22 -5.67 -9.22 -9.06
C MET A 22 -5.17 -7.81 -8.83
N ALA A 23 -5.37 -6.92 -9.80
CA ALA A 23 -5.27 -5.50 -9.52
C ALA A 23 -6.29 -5.22 -8.42
N GLN A 24 -5.83 -4.64 -7.32
CA GLN A 24 -6.73 -4.24 -6.26
C GLN A 24 -7.84 -3.39 -6.84
N ASP A 25 -9.08 -3.66 -6.43
CA ASP A 25 -10.29 -3.03 -6.97
C ASP A 25 -10.43 -1.54 -6.56
N LEU A 26 -9.31 -0.82 -6.43
CA LEU A 26 -9.26 0.60 -6.18
C LEU A 26 -9.84 1.36 -7.38
N VAL A 27 -10.74 2.28 -7.08
CA VAL A 27 -11.41 3.11 -8.10
C VAL A 27 -10.76 4.47 -8.11
N LYS A 28 -10.07 4.80 -9.20
CA LYS A 28 -9.40 6.10 -9.34
C LYS A 28 -10.41 7.24 -9.49
N VAL A 29 -10.20 8.30 -8.71
CA VAL A 29 -10.96 9.55 -8.72
C VAL A 29 -10.24 10.60 -9.57
N GLU A 30 -8.99 10.90 -9.22
CA GLU A 30 -8.14 11.88 -9.90
C GLU A 30 -6.65 11.64 -9.60
N THR A 31 -5.78 12.53 -10.10
CA THR A 31 -4.33 12.56 -9.81
C THR A 31 -3.94 13.98 -9.44
N VAL A 32 -3.20 14.12 -8.34
CA VAL A 32 -2.65 15.39 -7.85
C VAL A 32 -1.13 15.23 -7.69
N GLY A 33 -0.38 15.82 -8.61
CA GLY A 33 1.08 15.65 -8.63
C GLY A 33 1.46 14.20 -8.91
N VAL A 34 2.23 13.60 -7.99
CA VAL A 34 2.61 12.18 -8.01
C VAL A 34 1.58 11.26 -7.34
N TRP A 35 0.58 11.82 -6.67
CA TRP A 35 -0.40 11.08 -5.89
C TRP A 35 -1.67 10.81 -6.69
N ASP A 36 -2.10 9.55 -6.72
CA ASP A 36 -3.42 9.16 -7.18
C ASP A 36 -4.42 9.23 -6.04
N VAL A 37 -5.57 9.86 -6.27
CA VAL A 37 -6.71 9.85 -5.34
C VAL A 37 -7.62 8.70 -5.73
N LEU A 38 -7.87 7.79 -4.80
CA LEU A 38 -8.56 6.52 -5.04
C LEU A 38 -9.67 6.31 -4.00
N VAL A 39 -10.65 5.48 -4.35
CA VAL A 39 -11.61 4.87 -3.41
C VAL A 39 -11.26 3.39 -3.26
N ASP A 40 -11.23 2.90 -2.04
CA ASP A 40 -11.10 1.48 -1.72
C ASP A 40 -12.46 0.91 -1.29
N PRO A 41 -13.15 0.16 -2.17
CA PRO A 41 -14.45 -0.45 -1.86
C PRO A 41 -14.38 -1.51 -0.76
N THR A 42 -13.19 -2.04 -0.45
CA THR A 42 -13.01 -3.15 0.50
C THR A 42 -13.01 -2.69 1.95
N ILE A 43 -12.82 -1.39 2.20
CA ILE A 43 -12.84 -0.77 3.53
C ILE A 43 -13.95 0.29 3.64
N GLY A 44 -15.17 -0.07 3.24
CA GLY A 44 -16.32 0.82 3.37
C GLY A 44 -16.28 2.05 2.45
N ASN A 45 -15.69 1.94 1.26
CA ASN A 45 -15.44 3.05 0.33
C ASN A 45 -14.57 4.16 0.93
N GLY A 46 -13.52 3.78 1.67
CA GLY A 46 -12.53 4.73 2.16
C GLY A 46 -11.79 5.42 1.02
N CYS A 47 -11.70 6.75 1.04
CA CYS A 47 -10.86 7.49 0.10
C CYS A 47 -9.41 7.58 0.60
N LEU A 48 -8.46 7.52 -0.33
CA LEU A 48 -7.02 7.55 -0.04
C LEU A 48 -6.23 8.29 -1.12
N ILE A 49 -4.99 8.62 -0.79
CA ILE A 49 -3.93 8.95 -1.75
C ILE A 49 -2.96 7.77 -1.86
N ASN A 50 -2.47 7.48 -3.06
CA ASN A 50 -1.48 6.44 -3.33
C ASN A 50 -0.35 6.98 -4.20
N ALA A 51 0.89 6.61 -3.90
CA ALA A 51 2.03 6.87 -4.78
C ALA A 51 3.05 5.72 -4.73
N GLU A 52 3.63 5.41 -5.88
CA GLU A 52 4.79 4.53 -6.01
C GLU A 52 6.07 5.37 -6.13
N PHE A 53 7.11 5.01 -5.38
CA PHE A 53 8.38 5.72 -5.31
C PHE A 53 9.51 4.96 -6.04
N GLU A 54 10.61 5.66 -6.33
CA GLU A 54 11.74 5.12 -7.12
C GLU A 54 12.41 3.89 -6.50
N ASP A 55 12.35 3.76 -5.17
CA ASP A 55 12.89 2.61 -4.43
C ASP A 55 11.95 1.39 -4.42
N GLY A 56 10.82 1.48 -5.12
CA GLY A 56 9.80 0.44 -5.20
C GLY A 56 8.80 0.46 -4.05
N SER A 57 8.82 1.49 -3.20
CA SER A 57 7.81 1.64 -2.14
C SER A 57 6.46 2.06 -2.74
N ASP A 58 5.39 1.36 -2.39
CA ASP A 58 3.99 1.75 -2.65
C ASP A 58 3.39 2.23 -1.32
N VAL A 59 2.92 3.48 -1.28
CA VAL A 59 2.43 4.11 -0.06
C VAL A 59 1.02 4.61 -0.23
N ARG A 60 0.16 4.25 0.73
CA ARG A 60 -1.23 4.69 0.85
C ARG A 60 -1.42 5.47 2.12
N ILE A 61 -2.15 6.57 2.01
CA ILE A 61 -2.58 7.37 3.15
C ILE A 61 -4.05 7.68 2.95
N GLY A 62 -4.90 7.22 3.86
CA GLY A 62 -6.34 7.29 3.64
C GLY A 62 -7.18 7.27 4.89
N PHE A 63 -8.48 7.26 4.67
CA PHE A 63 -9.49 7.16 5.70
C PHE A 63 -10.06 5.74 5.72
N ASP A 64 -10.28 5.21 6.92
CA ASP A 64 -10.97 3.95 7.17
C ASP A 64 -12.34 4.26 7.82
N PRO A 65 -13.42 4.39 7.02
CA PRO A 65 -14.77 4.64 7.51
C PRO A 65 -15.31 3.57 8.47
N GLU A 66 -14.84 2.32 8.36
CA GLU A 66 -15.32 1.23 9.21
C GLU A 66 -14.78 1.38 10.65
N LYS A 67 -13.57 1.90 10.80
CA LYS A 67 -12.92 2.14 12.10
C LYS A 67 -13.03 3.58 12.59
N GLY A 68 -13.32 4.53 11.70
CA GLY A 68 -13.37 5.97 12.02
C GLY A 68 -11.99 6.61 12.21
N ASN A 69 -10.93 5.97 11.69
CA ASN A 69 -9.54 6.39 11.83
C ASN A 69 -8.91 6.69 10.46
N GLY A 70 -7.73 7.32 10.48
CA GLY A 70 -6.83 7.31 9.31
C GLY A 70 -5.99 6.04 9.27
N TYR A 71 -5.41 5.75 8.11
CA TYR A 71 -4.40 4.71 7.97
C TYR A 71 -3.26 5.16 7.05
N LEU A 72 -2.08 4.62 7.32
CA LEU A 72 -0.92 4.66 6.42
C LEU A 72 -0.51 3.22 6.16
N MET A 73 -0.45 2.83 4.89
CA MET A 73 0.10 1.55 4.47
C MET A 73 1.33 1.80 3.62
N ALA A 74 2.42 1.08 3.91
CA ALA A 74 3.65 1.15 3.16
C ALA A 74 4.10 -0.26 2.81
N MET A 75 4.42 -0.48 1.54
CA MET A 75 4.78 -1.78 0.98
C MET A 75 6.05 -1.64 0.16
N ASN A 76 6.92 -2.64 0.20
CA ASN A 76 8.09 -2.68 -0.68
C ASN A 76 8.56 -4.13 -0.84
N ALA A 77 8.73 -4.58 -2.09
CA ALA A 77 9.14 -5.95 -2.40
C ALA A 77 10.56 -6.32 -1.88
N ALA A 78 11.39 -5.33 -1.54
CA ALA A 78 12.69 -5.52 -0.94
C ALA A 78 12.64 -5.72 0.59
N TRP A 79 11.50 -5.51 1.23
CA TRP A 79 11.35 -5.77 2.66
C TRP A 79 11.39 -7.29 2.94
N GLY A 80 12.02 -7.63 4.07
CA GLY A 80 12.27 -9.01 4.47
C GLY A 80 11.03 -9.72 5.05
N ASP A 81 11.24 -10.56 6.06
CA ASP A 81 10.23 -11.43 6.66
C ASP A 81 9.16 -10.65 7.48
N ILE A 82 8.34 -9.85 6.79
CA ILE A 82 7.08 -9.37 7.32
C ILE A 82 6.17 -10.59 7.48
N GLU A 83 5.61 -10.74 8.67
CA GLU A 83 4.56 -11.72 8.99
C GLU A 83 3.21 -11.01 9.11
N ASP A 84 2.17 -11.56 8.48
CA ASP A 84 0.79 -11.03 8.58
C ASP A 84 0.33 -10.95 10.04
N ASP A 85 -0.38 -9.87 10.37
CA ASP A 85 -0.94 -9.54 11.69
C ASP A 85 0.05 -9.38 12.85
N LYS A 86 1.34 -9.67 12.63
CA LYS A 86 2.39 -9.42 13.62
C LYS A 86 2.54 -7.91 13.83
N THR A 87 2.70 -7.53 15.10
CA THR A 87 2.94 -6.13 15.46
C THR A 87 4.41 -5.82 15.40
N TYR A 88 4.76 -4.69 14.78
CA TYR A 88 6.10 -4.13 14.73
C TYR A 88 6.12 -2.75 15.39
N PRO A 89 6.99 -2.50 16.39
CA PRO A 89 7.20 -1.15 16.87
C PRO A 89 7.91 -0.34 15.78
N ILE A 90 7.38 0.83 15.48
CA ILE A 90 7.87 1.71 14.43
C ILE A 90 7.99 3.14 14.91
N SER A 91 8.75 3.93 14.16
CA SER A 91 8.86 5.37 14.32
C SER A 91 8.70 6.04 12.96
N PHE A 92 7.92 7.11 12.91
CA PHE A 92 7.87 8.03 11.80
C PHE A 92 8.60 9.32 12.16
N ASP A 93 9.42 9.81 11.25
CA ASP A 93 9.98 11.16 11.30
C ASP A 93 9.38 11.98 10.15
N VAL A 94 8.70 13.08 10.47
CA VAL A 94 8.14 14.02 9.50
C VAL A 94 8.87 15.35 9.64
N ASP A 95 9.84 15.60 8.76
CA ASP A 95 10.80 16.71 8.84
C ASP A 95 11.31 17.01 10.27
N GLY A 96 11.77 15.97 10.99
CA GLY A 96 12.30 16.07 12.35
C GLY A 96 11.28 16.00 13.49
N GLN A 97 9.98 15.91 13.18
CA GLN A 97 8.96 15.59 14.18
C GLN A 97 8.74 14.10 14.24
N THR A 98 9.02 13.50 15.40
CA THR A 98 8.91 12.06 15.57
C THR A 98 7.55 11.64 16.14
N TYR A 99 6.99 10.58 15.58
CA TYR A 99 5.81 9.86 16.06
C TYR A 99 6.19 8.39 16.27
N ASN A 100 5.75 7.79 17.37
CA ASN A 100 5.98 6.36 17.63
C ASN A 100 4.65 5.63 17.63
N GLY A 101 4.65 4.41 17.12
CA GLY A 101 3.45 3.60 17.04
C GLY A 101 3.74 2.14 16.78
N ASP A 102 2.66 1.41 16.59
CA ASP A 102 2.69 0.00 16.24
C ASP A 102 2.13 -0.16 14.83
N ALA A 103 2.82 -0.93 14.00
CA ALA A 103 2.38 -1.30 12.67
C ALA A 103 1.98 -2.79 12.64
N LYS A 104 1.03 -3.14 11.79
CA LYS A 104 0.65 -4.54 11.52
C LYS A 104 1.26 -5.00 10.21
N GLY A 105 1.94 -6.14 10.22
CA GLY A 105 2.43 -6.74 8.99
C GLY A 105 1.27 -7.15 8.09
N VAL A 106 1.43 -6.91 6.80
CA VAL A 106 0.46 -7.27 5.76
C VAL A 106 1.19 -7.73 4.49
N HIS A 107 0.55 -8.59 3.71
CA HIS A 107 0.90 -8.81 2.32
C HIS A 107 -0.24 -8.39 1.42
N LEU A 108 0.08 -7.49 0.50
CA LEU A 108 -0.88 -6.98 -0.47
C LEU A 108 -0.45 -7.41 -1.86
N ASP A 109 -1.26 -8.26 -2.50
CA ASP A 109 -0.91 -8.95 -3.75
C ASP A 109 0.45 -9.67 -3.71
N GLY A 110 0.82 -10.17 -2.53
CA GLY A 110 2.09 -10.85 -2.28
C GLY A 110 3.29 -9.93 -2.03
N VAL A 111 3.11 -8.61 -2.05
CA VAL A 111 4.14 -7.64 -1.67
C VAL A 111 4.08 -7.40 -0.15
N PRO A 112 5.19 -7.59 0.59
CA PRO A 112 5.22 -7.36 2.03
C PRO A 112 5.13 -5.87 2.34
N GLY A 113 4.44 -5.56 3.43
CA GLY A 113 4.23 -4.19 3.89
C GLY A 113 3.77 -4.11 5.33
N VAL A 114 3.47 -2.90 5.77
CA VAL A 114 2.88 -2.64 7.07
C VAL A 114 1.67 -1.72 6.93
N ASP A 115 0.65 -1.97 7.76
CA ASP A 115 -0.53 -1.13 7.95
C ASP A 115 -0.47 -0.45 9.32
N ILE A 116 -0.68 0.86 9.33
CA ILE A 116 -0.67 1.69 10.52
C ILE A 116 -2.01 2.41 10.60
N SER A 117 -2.83 2.08 11.60
CA SER A 117 -3.99 2.90 11.93
C SER A 117 -3.57 4.05 12.86
N PHE A 118 -4.05 5.26 12.59
CA PHE A 118 -3.80 6.44 13.42
C PHE A 118 -5.07 7.27 13.60
N ASP A 119 -5.16 7.96 14.74
CA ASP A 119 -6.23 8.93 15.08
C ASP A 119 -5.68 10.35 15.33
N SER A 120 -4.36 10.53 15.16
CA SER A 120 -3.68 11.80 15.39
C SER A 120 -3.91 12.77 14.23
N ALA A 121 -4.68 13.84 14.49
CA ALA A 121 -4.83 14.95 13.57
C ALA A 121 -3.48 15.64 13.28
N ASP A 122 -2.62 15.78 14.30
CA ASP A 122 -1.31 16.40 14.14
C ASP A 122 -0.43 15.61 13.18
N PHE A 123 -0.44 14.27 13.26
CA PHE A 123 0.30 13.41 12.32
C PHE A 123 -0.18 13.57 10.88
N LEU A 124 -1.50 13.58 10.65
CA LEU A 124 -2.06 13.80 9.33
C LEU A 124 -1.72 15.20 8.77
N MET A 125 -1.79 16.23 9.62
CA MET A 125 -1.43 17.59 9.22
C MET A 125 0.05 17.73 8.91
N ASP A 126 0.92 17.05 9.66
CA ASP A 126 2.35 17.02 9.39
C ASP A 126 2.65 16.36 8.04
N ILE A 127 2.03 15.21 7.74
CA ILE A 127 2.12 14.58 6.41
C ILE A 127 1.68 15.54 5.30
N ALA A 128 0.61 16.30 5.56
CA ALA A 128 0.06 17.23 4.58
C ALA A 128 0.94 18.48 4.37
N GLN A 129 1.68 18.94 5.37
CA GLN A 129 2.34 20.25 5.32
C GLN A 129 3.87 20.18 5.19
N LYS A 130 4.46 19.02 5.45
CA LYS A 130 5.91 18.81 5.46
C LYS A 130 6.39 18.14 4.17
N GLN A 131 7.70 17.97 4.05
CA GLN A 131 8.35 17.58 2.80
C GLN A 131 8.82 16.13 2.80
N THR A 132 9.20 15.58 3.96
CA THR A 132 9.73 14.21 4.04
C THR A 132 9.02 13.42 5.11
N LEU A 133 8.70 12.16 4.80
CA LEU A 133 8.30 11.16 5.79
C LEU A 133 9.29 9.99 5.74
N SER A 134 9.96 9.75 6.87
CA SER A 134 10.80 8.56 7.05
C SER A 134 10.12 7.57 7.99
N LEU A 135 10.05 6.30 7.59
CA LEU A 135 9.63 5.18 8.41
C LEU A 135 10.86 4.41 8.89
N SER A 136 10.92 4.14 10.19
CA SER A 136 12.00 3.43 10.84
C SER A 136 11.49 2.31 11.75
N ASN A 137 12.34 1.30 11.95
CA ASN A 137 12.19 0.28 12.98
C ASN A 137 13.44 0.25 13.89
N GLU A 138 13.55 -0.75 14.76
CA GLU A 138 14.69 -0.92 15.66
C GLU A 138 16.05 -1.09 14.96
N SER A 139 16.06 -1.45 13.67
CA SER A 139 17.27 -1.58 12.85
C SER A 139 17.66 -0.29 12.11
N GLY A 140 16.80 0.73 12.11
CA GLY A 140 17.03 2.02 11.44
C GLY A 140 15.92 2.39 10.47
N GLU A 141 16.22 3.36 9.61
CA GLU A 141 15.32 3.82 8.54
C GLU A 141 15.14 2.71 7.48
N VAL A 142 13.89 2.46 7.10
CA VAL A 142 13.51 1.43 6.11
C VAL A 142 12.85 2.00 4.86
N MET A 143 12.40 3.26 4.91
CA MET A 143 11.79 3.99 3.81
C MET A 143 11.86 5.49 4.12
N SER A 144 12.08 6.30 3.09
CA SER A 144 11.94 7.76 3.15
C SER A 144 11.28 8.24 1.86
N ILE A 145 10.18 8.98 1.99
CA ILE A 145 9.39 9.45 0.86
C ILE A 145 9.27 10.97 0.82
N ASP A 146 9.17 11.49 -0.40
CA ASP A 146 8.85 12.89 -0.67
C ASP A 146 7.34 13.12 -0.56
N LEU A 147 6.94 14.09 0.26
CA LEU A 147 5.56 14.47 0.51
C LEU A 147 5.10 15.64 -0.40
N THR A 148 5.86 15.99 -1.43
CA THR A 148 5.45 16.98 -2.42
C THR A 148 4.06 16.64 -2.95
N ASP A 149 3.21 17.67 -3.04
CA ASP A 149 1.80 17.60 -3.44
C ASP A 149 0.87 16.80 -2.50
N SER A 150 1.37 16.23 -1.40
CA SER A 150 0.54 15.46 -0.44
C SER A 150 -0.59 16.30 0.15
N HIS A 151 -0.37 17.60 0.38
CA HIS A 151 -1.39 18.50 0.92
C HIS A 151 -2.66 18.49 0.05
N ALA A 152 -2.48 18.83 -1.23
CA ALA A 152 -3.58 18.97 -2.17
C ALA A 152 -4.21 17.60 -2.47
N ALA A 153 -3.40 16.54 -2.48
CA ALA A 153 -3.90 15.18 -2.63
C ALA A 153 -4.77 14.75 -1.43
N LEU A 154 -4.36 15.06 -0.19
CA LEU A 154 -5.15 14.78 1.02
C LEU A 154 -6.42 15.63 1.09
N GLU A 155 -6.39 16.89 0.63
CA GLU A 155 -7.60 17.70 0.48
C GLU A 155 -8.58 17.06 -0.52
N ALA A 156 -8.08 16.57 -1.65
CA ALA A 156 -8.89 15.87 -2.65
C ALA A 156 -9.45 14.54 -2.11
N ALA A 157 -8.66 13.76 -1.36
CA ALA A 157 -9.13 12.55 -0.69
C ALA A 157 -10.19 12.86 0.38
N ALA A 158 -10.04 13.93 1.14
CA ALA A 158 -11.05 14.37 2.11
C ALA A 158 -12.35 14.81 1.42
N ALA A 159 -12.25 15.54 0.30
CA ALA A 159 -13.41 15.90 -0.51
C ALA A 159 -14.08 14.66 -1.13
N CYS A 160 -13.30 13.69 -1.61
CA CYS A 160 -13.78 12.39 -2.05
C CYS A 160 -14.59 11.71 -0.94
N GLN A 161 -14.06 11.69 0.29
CA GLN A 161 -14.68 11.00 1.42
C GLN A 161 -16.02 11.62 1.82
N GLN A 162 -16.15 12.94 1.73
CA GLN A 162 -17.40 13.67 2.02
C GLN A 162 -18.51 13.39 1.00
N ASN A 163 -18.17 12.89 -0.19
CA ASN A 163 -19.10 12.57 -1.25
C ASN A 163 -19.48 11.08 -1.32
N GLN A 164 -18.95 10.26 -0.40
CA GLN A 164 -19.32 8.84 -0.26
C GLN A 164 -20.65 8.65 0.47
#